data_AF-A0AAX6MUZ9-F1
#
_entry.id   AF-A0AAX6MUZ9-F1
#
_cell.length_a   1.000
_cell.length_b   1.000
_cell.length_c   1.000
_cell.angle_alpha   90.00
_cell.angle_beta   90.00
_cell.angle_gamma   90.00
#
_symmetry.space_group_name_H-M   'P 1'
#
loop_
_entity.id
_entity.type
_entity.pdbx_description
1 polymer ?
#
loop_
_entity_poly.entity_id
_entity_poly.type
_entity_poly.pdbx_seq_one_letter_code
_entity_poly.pdbx_strand_id
1 'polypeptide(L)'
;MQSTSGNLLTHLRREYGRLSISGTILSKRKILKLVTEKIVRGWNDPRLYTLIGIKRRGVPPGAILEFVNELGVTTANSIIEIKRFDQAIRKYLERTVPRLMLILDPIPVIIEDADDLDGKGLTFPFSPKDPKMGSHDVTFSKTIYIDRSDFREDADPSFFRLAPGKVRSRSQAT
;
A
#
# COMPACT_ATOMS: atom_id res chain seq x y z
N MET A 1 58.72 -1.82 36.46
CA MET A 1 58.59 -1.66 34.99
C MET A 1 57.23 -1.06 34.71
N GLN A 2 57.23 -0.03 33.87
CA GLN A 2 56.20 1.01 33.80
C GLN A 2 54.82 0.48 33.40
N SER A 3 53.82 0.82 34.22
CA SER A 3 52.42 0.89 33.83
C SER A 3 52.31 1.82 32.61
N THR A 4 52.13 1.25 31.42
CA THR A 4 51.90 2.04 30.21
C THR A 4 50.48 2.58 30.24
N SER A 5 50.36 3.80 30.74
CA SER A 5 49.21 4.68 30.60
C SER A 5 48.97 4.98 29.11
N GLY A 6 48.27 4.08 28.42
CA GLY A 6 47.80 4.28 27.05
C GLY A 6 46.30 4.50 27.09
N ASN A 7 45.85 5.75 26.99
CA ASN A 7 44.44 6.10 26.81
C ASN A 7 44.02 5.66 25.39
N LEU A 8 43.81 4.35 25.20
CA LEU A 8 43.29 3.76 23.98
C LEU A 8 41.78 3.96 23.99
N LEU A 9 41.29 4.86 23.13
CA LEU A 9 39.88 4.96 22.77
C LEU A 9 39.42 3.60 22.21
N THR A 10 39.04 2.69 23.10
CA THR A 10 38.61 1.35 22.74
C THR A 10 37.17 1.46 22.26
N HIS A 11 36.94 1.16 20.99
CA HIS A 11 35.59 1.20 20.42
C HIS A 11 34.68 0.20 21.16
N LEU A 12 33.62 0.70 21.80
CA LEU A 12 32.64 -0.13 22.45
C LEU A 12 31.74 -0.78 21.39
N ARG A 13 31.96 -2.07 21.11
CA ARG A 13 31.10 -2.87 20.23
C ARG A 13 29.93 -3.43 21.02
N ARG A 14 28.71 -3.22 20.51
CA ARG A 14 27.49 -3.89 20.98
C ARG A 14 26.80 -4.56 19.79
N GLU A 15 26.22 -5.73 20.05
CA GLU A 15 25.51 -6.51 19.05
C GLU A 15 24.01 -6.43 19.28
N TYR A 16 23.25 -6.50 18.19
CA TYR A 16 21.81 -6.54 18.20
C TYR A 16 21.34 -7.64 17.26
N GLY A 17 20.15 -8.18 17.55
CA GLY A 17 19.52 -9.21 16.75
C GLY A 17 19.15 -8.67 15.36
N ARG A 18 19.32 -9.51 14.34
CA ARG A 18 19.00 -9.11 12.97
C ARG A 18 17.50 -9.20 12.73
N LEU A 19 16.98 -8.24 11.96
CA LEU A 19 15.67 -8.34 11.35
C LEU A 19 15.75 -9.21 10.09
N SER A 20 14.95 -10.26 10.05
CA SER A 20 14.75 -11.13 8.89
C SER A 20 13.27 -11.15 8.53
N ILE A 21 12.98 -11.09 7.23
CA ILE A 21 11.61 -11.20 6.71
C ILE A 21 11.43 -12.58 6.08
N SER A 22 10.47 -13.36 6.58
CA SER A 22 10.10 -14.66 6.02
C SER A 22 9.05 -14.51 4.91
N GLY A 23 9.00 -15.48 3.99
CA GLY A 23 8.14 -15.41 2.80
C GLY A 23 8.73 -14.61 1.63
N THR A 24 10.00 -14.20 1.72
CA THR A 24 10.73 -13.52 0.64
C THR A 24 12.18 -14.00 0.55
N ILE A 25 12.89 -13.56 -0.49
CA ILE A 25 14.30 -13.89 -0.74
C ILE A 25 15.15 -12.65 -0.44
N LEU A 26 15.96 -12.73 0.61
CA LEU A 26 16.89 -11.65 1.01
C LEU A 26 18.35 -11.92 0.60
N SER A 27 18.68 -13.16 0.22
CA SER A 27 20.06 -13.52 -0.14
C SER A 27 20.46 -12.89 -1.48
N LYS A 28 21.55 -12.11 -1.47
CA LYS A 28 22.14 -11.48 -2.68
C LYS A 28 22.33 -12.49 -3.81
N ARG A 29 22.85 -13.69 -3.52
CA ARG A 29 23.08 -14.75 -4.52
C ARG A 29 21.78 -15.21 -5.17
N LYS A 30 20.73 -15.40 -4.37
CA LYS A 30 19.41 -15.82 -4.88
C LYS A 30 18.74 -14.71 -5.68
N ILE A 31 18.82 -13.46 -5.23
CA ILE A 31 18.30 -12.31 -5.98
C ILE A 31 19.05 -12.15 -7.31
N LEU A 32 20.38 -12.29 -7.32
CA LEU A 32 21.17 -12.26 -8.55
C LEU A 32 20.68 -13.31 -9.54
N LYS A 33 20.42 -14.54 -9.09
CA LYS A 33 19.85 -15.60 -9.94
C LYS A 33 18.52 -15.17 -10.57
N LEU A 34 17.59 -14.58 -9.80
CA LEU A 34 16.31 -14.08 -10.33
C LEU A 34 16.49 -12.98 -11.39
N VAL A 35 17.47 -12.10 -11.20
CA VAL A 35 17.79 -11.02 -12.14
C VAL A 35 18.42 -11.59 -13.42
N THR A 36 19.40 -12.50 -13.30
CA THR A 36 20.06 -13.13 -14.44
C THR A 36 19.11 -13.98 -15.26
N GLU A 37 18.19 -14.71 -14.62
CA GLU A 37 17.15 -15.51 -15.28
C GLU A 37 15.96 -14.67 -15.76
N LYS A 38 16.01 -13.34 -15.62
CA LYS A 38 14.97 -12.39 -16.05
C LYS A 38 13.57 -12.65 -15.47
N ILE A 39 13.48 -13.35 -14.33
CA ILE A 39 12.23 -13.54 -13.58
C ILE A 39 11.77 -12.19 -13.00
N VAL A 40 12.74 -11.35 -12.61
CA VAL A 40 12.53 -9.96 -12.18
C VAL A 40 13.16 -8.98 -13.15
N ARG A 41 12.61 -7.76 -13.23
CA ARG A 41 13.08 -6.70 -14.13
C ARG A 41 14.47 -6.19 -13.76
N GLY A 42 14.91 -6.39 -12.52
CA GLY A 42 16.19 -5.95 -11.99
C GLY A 42 16.20 -5.85 -10.47
N TRP A 43 17.25 -5.26 -9.90
CA TRP A 43 17.40 -5.08 -8.44
C TRP A 43 16.38 -4.12 -7.81
N ASN A 44 15.75 -3.28 -8.63
CA ASN A 44 14.71 -2.33 -8.25
C ASN A 44 13.30 -2.85 -8.56
N ASP A 45 13.12 -4.13 -8.89
CA ASP A 45 11.79 -4.69 -9.16
C ASP A 45 10.90 -4.57 -7.90
N PRO A 46 9.65 -4.05 -7.99
CA PRO A 46 8.75 -3.88 -6.84
C PRO A 46 8.41 -5.16 -6.09
N ARG A 47 8.64 -6.35 -6.69
CA ARG A 47 8.44 -7.65 -6.04
C ARG A 47 9.57 -8.03 -5.09
N LEU A 48 10.73 -7.36 -5.20
CA LEU A 48 11.88 -7.60 -4.33
C LEU A 48 11.81 -6.76 -3.06
N TYR A 49 12.38 -7.33 -2.00
CA TYR A 49 12.49 -6.70 -0.68
C TYR A 49 13.82 -5.94 -0.48
N THR A 50 14.43 -5.53 -1.59
CA THR A 50 15.55 -4.56 -1.57
C THR A 50 14.99 -3.18 -1.23
N LEU A 51 15.79 -2.31 -0.58
CA LEU A 51 15.33 -0.95 -0.27
C LEU A 51 14.91 -0.18 -1.54
N ILE A 52 15.61 -0.38 -2.65
CA ILE A 52 15.29 0.26 -3.93
C ILE A 52 14.00 -0.32 -4.53
N GLY A 53 13.79 -1.65 -4.44
CA GLY A 53 12.55 -2.31 -4.87
C GLY A 53 11.34 -1.85 -4.07
N ILE A 54 11.48 -1.80 -2.74
CA ILE A 54 10.44 -1.32 -1.81
C ILE A 54 10.13 0.16 -2.05
N LYS A 55 11.16 1.00 -2.29
CA LYS A 55 10.96 2.40 -2.68
C LYS A 55 10.17 2.52 -3.98
N ARG A 56 10.53 1.74 -5.02
CA ARG A 56 9.81 1.73 -6.31
C ARG A 56 8.38 1.18 -6.18
N ARG A 57 8.14 0.24 -5.25
CA ARG A 57 6.80 -0.27 -4.90
C ARG A 57 5.89 0.84 -4.33
N GLY A 58 6.46 1.96 -3.87
CA GLY A 58 5.71 3.08 -3.30
C GLY A 58 5.60 3.05 -1.78
N VAL A 59 6.44 2.26 -1.09
CA VAL A 59 6.42 2.21 0.38
C VAL A 59 7.08 3.49 0.94
N PRO A 60 6.38 4.27 1.78
CA PRO A 60 6.94 5.46 2.39
C PRO A 60 8.08 5.11 3.36
N PRO A 61 9.16 5.90 3.42
CA PRO A 61 10.25 5.65 4.37
C PRO A 61 9.76 5.72 5.82
N GLY A 62 8.78 6.59 6.12
CA GLY A 62 8.15 6.69 7.44
C GLY A 62 7.48 5.38 7.88
N ALA A 63 6.87 4.63 6.95
CA ALA A 63 6.26 3.34 7.25
C ALA A 63 7.30 2.29 7.68
N ILE A 64 8.48 2.30 7.06
CA ILE A 64 9.58 1.40 7.40
C ILE A 64 10.14 1.75 8.79
N LEU A 65 10.31 3.04 9.09
CA LEU A 65 10.77 3.50 10.39
C LEU A 65 9.76 3.17 11.51
N GLU A 66 8.47 3.41 11.28
CA GLU A 66 7.41 3.03 12.24
C GLU A 66 7.40 1.52 12.48
N PHE A 67 7.56 0.72 11.43
CA PHE A 67 7.66 -0.74 11.54
C PHE A 67 8.88 -1.20 12.36
N VAL A 68 10.07 -0.64 12.10
CA VAL A 68 11.29 -0.99 12.85
C VAL A 68 11.18 -0.56 14.31
N ASN A 69 10.60 0.61 14.57
CA ASN A 69 10.37 1.11 15.93
C ASN A 69 9.36 0.24 16.70
N GLU A 70 8.30 -0.22 16.05
CA GLU A 70 7.29 -1.11 16.65
C GLU A 70 7.89 -2.47 17.07
N LEU A 71 8.81 -3.02 16.27
CA LEU A 71 9.47 -4.28 16.61
C LEU A 71 10.46 -4.15 17.78
N GLY A 72 11.03 -2.96 17.97
CA GLY A 72 12.07 -2.71 18.95
C GLY A 72 13.42 -3.33 18.58
N VAL A 73 14.47 -2.91 19.31
CA VAL A 73 15.83 -3.45 19.15
C VAL A 73 16.17 -4.29 20.36
N THR A 74 16.38 -5.58 20.14
CA THR A 74 16.80 -6.53 21.18
C THR A 74 18.02 -7.31 20.70
N THR A 75 18.64 -8.10 21.58
CA THR A 75 19.72 -9.02 21.20
C THR A 75 19.20 -10.27 20.49
N ALA A 76 17.90 -10.58 20.58
CA ALA A 76 17.28 -11.72 19.92
C ALA A 76 16.97 -11.40 18.45
N ASN A 77 17.14 -12.39 17.57
CA ASN A 77 16.81 -12.25 16.16
C ASN A 77 15.30 -12.16 15.96
N SER A 78 14.87 -11.22 15.12
CA SER A 78 13.45 -11.01 14.79
C SER A 78 13.17 -11.59 13.42
N ILE A 79 12.38 -12.66 13.35
CA ILE A 79 11.88 -13.24 12.09
C ILE A 79 10.42 -12.84 11.94
N ILE A 80 10.12 -12.01 10.94
CA ILE A 80 8.78 -11.45 10.73
C ILE A 80 8.23 -11.90 9.39
N GLU A 81 6.98 -12.33 9.37
CA GLU A 81 6.29 -12.67 8.12
C GLU A 81 6.04 -11.44 7.25
N ILE A 82 6.14 -11.64 5.93
CA ILE A 82 5.82 -10.65 4.91
C ILE A 82 4.45 -9.98 5.14
N LYS A 83 3.45 -10.74 5.61
CA LYS A 83 2.10 -10.23 5.90
C LYS A 83 2.09 -9.16 6.96
N ARG A 84 2.90 -9.29 8.02
CA ARG A 84 2.99 -8.29 9.09
C ARG A 84 3.64 -6.99 8.60
N PHE A 85 4.64 -7.10 7.73
CA PHE A 85 5.24 -5.94 7.08
C PHE A 85 4.24 -5.21 6.16
N ASP A 86 3.50 -5.96 5.33
CA ASP A 86 2.46 -5.39 4.46
C ASP A 86 1.32 -4.72 5.27
N GLN A 87 0.95 -5.30 6.42
CA GLN A 87 -0.03 -4.71 7.33
C GLN A 87 0.45 -3.38 7.93
N ALA A 88 1.71 -3.29 8.36
CA ALA A 88 2.29 -2.06 8.88
C ALA A 88 2.28 -0.95 7.82
N ILE A 89 2.64 -1.29 6.57
CA ILE A 89 2.57 -0.36 5.44
C ILE A 89 1.12 0.07 5.19
N ARG A 90 0.17 -0.86 5.17
CA ARG A 90 -1.25 -0.54 4.95
C ARG A 90 -1.79 0.42 6.01
N LYS A 91 -1.47 0.18 7.28
CA LYS A 91 -1.87 1.05 8.40
C LYS A 91 -1.27 2.46 8.29
N TYR A 92 -0.05 2.57 7.75
CA TYR A 92 0.58 3.85 7.48
C TYR A 92 -0.08 4.58 6.32
N LEU A 93 -0.33 3.90 5.20
CA LEU A 93 -0.95 4.51 4.01
C LEU A 93 -2.39 4.94 4.27
N GLU A 94 -3.16 4.14 5.02
CA GLU A 94 -4.56 4.42 5.37
C GLU A 94 -4.77 5.78 6.03
N ARG A 95 -3.76 6.28 6.77
CA ARG A 95 -3.81 7.56 7.47
C ARG A 95 -3.08 8.71 6.77
N THR A 96 -2.25 8.42 5.76
CA THR A 96 -1.34 9.41 5.16
C THR A 96 -1.67 9.74 3.71
N VAL A 97 -2.44 8.90 3.02
CA VAL A 97 -2.69 9.03 1.57
C VAL A 97 -4.13 9.47 1.30
N PRO A 98 -4.36 10.45 0.40
CA PRO A 98 -5.70 10.81 -0.04
C PRO A 98 -6.35 9.67 -0.82
N ARG A 99 -7.65 9.46 -0.60
CA ARG A 99 -8.45 8.48 -1.34
C ARG A 99 -8.93 9.10 -2.65
N LEU A 100 -8.73 8.36 -3.72
CA LEU A 100 -9.14 8.72 -5.08
C LEU A 100 -9.94 7.58 -5.69
N MET A 101 -10.65 7.87 -6.78
CA MET A 101 -11.34 6.87 -7.59
C MET A 101 -10.41 6.42 -8.72
N LEU A 102 -10.24 5.10 -8.86
CA LEU A 102 -9.50 4.48 -9.95
C LEU A 102 -10.30 3.27 -10.42
N ILE A 103 -10.38 3.10 -11.72
CA ILE A 103 -11.06 1.99 -12.38
C ILE A 103 -10.01 1.23 -13.19
N LEU A 104 -9.90 -0.09 -13.00
CA LEU A 104 -8.87 -0.91 -13.64
C LEU A 104 -9.38 -1.54 -14.93
N ASP A 105 -10.59 -2.07 -14.92
CA ASP A 105 -11.27 -2.64 -16.09
C ASP A 105 -12.58 -1.87 -16.36
N PRO A 106 -12.52 -0.75 -17.10
CA PRO A 106 -13.66 0.15 -17.23
C PRO A 106 -14.75 -0.42 -18.14
N ILE A 107 -15.99 -0.35 -17.67
CA ILE A 107 -17.19 -0.53 -18.51
C ILE A 107 -18.02 0.76 -18.50
N PRO A 108 -18.46 1.25 -19.68
CA PRO A 108 -19.29 2.44 -19.76
C PRO A 108 -20.71 2.14 -19.27
N VAL A 109 -21.26 3.04 -18.47
CA VAL A 109 -22.65 3.04 -18.02
C VAL A 109 -23.26 4.36 -18.42
N ILE A 110 -24.33 4.29 -19.21
CA ILE A 110 -25.09 5.45 -19.67
C ILE A 110 -26.30 5.57 -18.76
N ILE A 111 -26.43 6.70 -18.09
CA ILE A 111 -27.60 7.00 -17.25
C ILE A 111 -28.55 7.83 -18.11
N GLU A 112 -29.66 7.23 -18.54
CA GLU A 112 -30.57 7.84 -19.52
C GLU A 112 -31.21 9.13 -18.98
N ASP A 113 -31.65 9.12 -17.71
CA ASP A 113 -32.39 10.18 -17.04
C ASP A 113 -31.49 11.09 -16.16
N ALA A 114 -30.36 11.57 -16.68
CA ALA A 114 -29.39 12.38 -15.91
C ALA A 114 -28.95 13.68 -16.59
N ASP A 115 -29.77 14.24 -17.49
CA ASP A 115 -29.43 15.45 -18.24
C ASP A 115 -29.25 16.69 -17.33
N ASP A 116 -29.89 16.72 -16.17
CA ASP A 116 -29.75 17.78 -15.16
C ASP A 116 -28.45 17.68 -14.33
N LEU A 117 -27.78 16.53 -14.38
CA LEU A 117 -26.54 16.26 -13.65
C LEU A 117 -25.30 16.32 -14.55
N ASP A 118 -25.46 16.24 -15.87
CA ASP A 118 -24.35 16.27 -16.82
C ASP A 118 -23.58 17.59 -16.72
N GLY A 119 -22.25 17.49 -16.58
CA GLY A 119 -21.37 18.64 -16.39
C GLY A 119 -21.34 19.20 -14.96
N LYS A 120 -22.13 18.67 -14.02
CA LYS A 120 -22.16 19.15 -12.64
C LYS A 120 -20.88 18.79 -11.89
N GLY A 121 -20.26 19.77 -11.25
CA GLY A 121 -19.15 19.55 -10.32
C GLY A 121 -19.62 18.94 -9.01
N LEU A 122 -19.01 17.83 -8.61
CA LEU A 122 -19.22 17.15 -7.33
C LEU A 122 -17.94 17.21 -6.51
N THR A 123 -18.04 17.71 -5.28
CA THR A 123 -16.89 17.79 -4.36
C THR A 123 -16.85 16.55 -3.47
N PHE A 124 -15.72 15.85 -3.46
CA PHE A 124 -15.49 14.67 -2.63
C PHE A 124 -14.32 14.89 -1.66
N PRO A 125 -14.47 14.55 -0.37
CA PRO A 125 -13.35 14.63 0.57
C PRO A 125 -12.27 13.61 0.22
N PHE A 126 -11.00 13.99 0.36
CA PHE A 126 -9.88 13.05 0.18
C PHE A 126 -9.86 11.97 1.26
N SER A 127 -10.37 12.25 2.46
CA SER A 127 -10.51 11.25 3.52
C SER A 127 -11.80 11.48 4.32
N PRO A 128 -12.65 10.46 4.48
CA PRO A 128 -13.83 10.57 5.35
C PRO A 128 -13.47 10.76 6.83
N LYS A 129 -12.27 10.34 7.23
CA LYS A 129 -11.82 10.35 8.64
C LYS A 129 -10.98 11.58 8.98
N ASP A 130 -10.41 12.25 7.98
CA ASP A 130 -9.53 13.40 8.19
C ASP A 130 -9.95 14.58 7.29
N PRO A 131 -10.79 15.49 7.81
CA PRO A 131 -11.19 16.69 7.10
C PRO A 131 -10.01 17.60 6.72
N LYS A 132 -8.87 17.51 7.41
CA LYS A 132 -7.69 18.37 7.13
C LYS A 132 -7.02 18.03 5.81
N MET A 133 -7.24 16.83 5.27
CA MET A 133 -6.73 16.46 3.96
C MET A 133 -7.39 17.25 2.82
N GLY A 134 -8.55 17.86 3.05
CA GLY A 134 -9.29 18.63 2.05
C GLY A 134 -10.16 17.76 1.13
N SER A 135 -10.47 18.30 -0.04
CA SER A 135 -11.37 17.70 -1.02
C SER A 135 -10.88 17.90 -2.45
N HIS A 136 -11.45 17.13 -3.37
CA HIS A 136 -11.27 17.28 -4.81
C HIS A 136 -12.62 17.34 -5.52
N ASP A 137 -12.64 18.04 -6.64
CA ASP A 137 -13.81 18.13 -7.49
C ASP A 137 -13.75 17.11 -8.62
N VAL A 138 -14.90 16.52 -8.92
CA VAL A 138 -15.10 15.55 -10.00
C VAL A 138 -16.32 15.99 -10.79
N THR A 139 -16.19 16.09 -12.10
CA THR A 139 -17.31 16.39 -12.98
C THR A 139 -18.14 15.12 -13.19
N PHE A 140 -19.43 15.21 -12.89
CA PHE A 140 -20.38 14.17 -13.26
C PHE A 140 -20.70 14.26 -14.75
N SER A 141 -20.82 13.12 -15.41
CA SER A 141 -21.30 13.06 -16.78
C SER A 141 -22.38 11.99 -16.94
N LYS A 142 -23.24 12.17 -17.94
CA LYS A 142 -24.24 11.18 -18.37
C LYS A 142 -23.64 9.80 -18.64
N THR A 143 -22.41 9.76 -19.14
CA THR A 143 -21.63 8.52 -19.29
C THR A 143 -20.60 8.42 -18.18
N ILE A 144 -20.76 7.45 -17.30
CA ILE A 144 -19.79 7.12 -16.26
C ILE A 144 -19.09 5.80 -16.58
N TYR A 145 -17.98 5.56 -15.88
CA TYR A 145 -17.30 4.27 -15.92
C TYR A 145 -17.41 3.62 -14.55
N ILE A 146 -17.63 2.31 -14.55
CA ILE A 146 -17.48 1.48 -13.36
C ILE A 146 -16.50 0.35 -13.66
N ASP A 147 -15.99 -0.31 -12.63
CA ASP A 147 -15.18 -1.50 -12.83
C ASP A 147 -16.07 -2.67 -13.25
N ARG A 148 -15.61 -3.47 -14.21
CA ARG A 148 -16.34 -4.66 -14.68
C ARG A 148 -16.73 -5.59 -13.53
N SER A 149 -15.89 -5.68 -12.50
CA SER A 149 -16.16 -6.52 -11.33
C SER A 149 -17.31 -6.03 -10.45
N ASP A 150 -17.76 -4.78 -10.63
CA ASP A 150 -18.87 -4.17 -9.90
C ASP A 150 -20.23 -4.36 -10.60
N PHE A 151 -20.29 -5.00 -11.77
CA PHE A 151 -21.55 -5.32 -12.47
C PHE A 151 -21.71 -6.81 -12.73
N ARG A 152 -22.92 -7.35 -12.52
CA ARG A 152 -23.32 -8.71 -12.91
C ARG A 152 -24.78 -8.74 -13.33
N GLU A 153 -25.10 -9.51 -14.37
CA GLU A 153 -26.49 -9.79 -14.78
C GLU A 153 -27.17 -10.73 -13.78
N ASP A 154 -26.55 -11.89 -13.53
CA ASP A 154 -27.01 -12.84 -12.50
C ASP A 154 -26.16 -12.70 -11.23
N ALA A 155 -26.80 -12.19 -10.18
CA ALA A 155 -26.15 -11.86 -8.92
C ALA A 155 -26.67 -12.69 -7.75
N ASP A 156 -25.79 -13.46 -7.12
CA ASP A 156 -26.09 -14.15 -5.87
C ASP A 156 -26.49 -13.16 -4.74
N PRO A 157 -27.17 -13.63 -3.67
CA PRO A 157 -27.51 -12.78 -2.52
C PRO A 157 -26.29 -12.12 -1.84
N SER A 158 -25.11 -12.72 -1.94
CA SER A 158 -23.84 -12.20 -1.41
C SER A 158 -23.20 -11.12 -2.28
N PHE A 159 -23.74 -10.84 -3.47
CA PHE A 159 -23.25 -9.81 -4.36
C PHE A 159 -23.93 -8.46 -4.06
N PHE A 160 -23.14 -7.52 -3.53
CA PHE A 160 -23.59 -6.21 -3.04
C PHE A 160 -23.35 -5.03 -4.00
N ARG A 161 -22.98 -5.29 -5.27
CA ARG A 161 -22.75 -4.24 -6.28
C ARG A 161 -23.90 -4.17 -7.28
N LEU A 162 -23.68 -3.59 -8.45
CA LEU A 162 -24.71 -3.31 -9.43
C LEU A 162 -25.19 -4.61 -10.11
N ALA A 163 -26.48 -4.85 -10.03
CA ALA A 163 -27.14 -5.95 -10.75
C ALA A 163 -28.57 -5.53 -11.11
N PRO A 164 -29.14 -6.05 -12.21
CA PRO A 164 -30.54 -5.82 -12.56
C PRO A 164 -31.47 -6.08 -11.37
N GLY A 165 -32.36 -5.14 -11.06
CA GLY A 165 -33.30 -5.25 -9.94
C GLY A 165 -32.72 -5.01 -8.54
N LYS A 166 -31.40 -4.83 -8.37
CA LYS A 166 -30.77 -4.42 -7.10
C LYS A 166 -30.37 -2.96 -7.16
N VAL A 167 -31.06 -2.08 -6.43
CA VAL A 167 -30.68 -0.67 -6.28
C VAL A 167 -30.04 -0.46 -4.91
N ARG A 168 -28.79 0.01 -4.87
CA ARG A 168 -28.19 0.60 -3.67
C ARG A 168 -27.42 1.87 -4.02
N SER A 169 -27.81 2.98 -3.39
CA SER A 169 -27.00 4.21 -3.35
C SER A 169 -25.98 4.11 -2.21
N ARG A 170 -24.80 4.72 -2.39
CA ARG A 170 -23.72 4.79 -1.39
C ARG A 170 -24.13 5.54 -0.10
N SER A 171 -25.33 6.13 -0.04
CA SER A 171 -25.84 6.95 1.06
C SER A 171 -26.47 6.19 2.24
N GLN A 172 -26.53 4.85 2.21
CA GLN A 172 -27.08 4.04 3.32
C GLN A 172 -26.05 3.13 3.99
N ALA A 173 -24.81 3.59 4.14
CA ALA A 173 -23.87 3.01 5.09
C ALA A 173 -23.76 3.96 6.28
N THR A 174 -24.66 3.78 7.25
CA THR A 174 -24.49 4.25 8.63
C THR A 174 -23.43 3.41 9.33
#